data_AF-N8Y789-F1
#
_entry.id   AF-N8Y789-F1
#
_cell.length_a   1.000
_cell.length_b   1.000
_cell.length_c   1.000
_cell.angle_alpha   90.00
_cell.angle_beta   90.00
_cell.angle_gamma   90.00
#
_symmetry.space_group_name_H-M   'P 1'
#
loop_
_entity.id
_entity.type
_entity.pdbx_description
1 polymer ?
#
loop_
_entity_poly.entity_id
_entity_poly.type
_entity_poly.pdbx_seq_one_letter_code
_entity_poly.pdbx_strand_id
1 'polypeptide(L)'
;MKIQYIKQLLFICSVVITSSIYAQEFQQLNIQTQLAKQCHQDDEDIFSPQTYQLRSTKVVLKTYSCTSKKQDREQYYSAYGIQLGAKKSLYLVDQQVDASGYVGVKSEQVDADTIVFDSMYERGGDLVIVWMPDLQQIYHVKVHYMASDEGGVKLYRKNDQIFIQKIDLKALKDDQPIYKNIGKPVILKKVQGKGIVFASGDLKALQN
;
A
#
# COMPACT_ATOMS: atom_id res chain seq x y z
N MET A 1 69.17 -9.75 6.13
CA MET A 1 68.15 -10.39 5.28
C MET A 1 67.22 -11.22 6.16
N LYS A 2 66.00 -10.73 6.43
CA LYS A 2 64.88 -11.52 6.98
C LYS A 2 63.60 -10.92 6.39
N ILE A 3 63.04 -11.60 5.41
CA ILE A 3 61.78 -11.26 4.76
C ILE A 3 60.68 -11.88 5.62
N GLN A 4 59.85 -11.04 6.26
CA GLN A 4 58.65 -11.51 6.95
C GLN A 4 57.48 -11.53 5.95
N TYR A 5 56.95 -12.72 5.74
CA TYR A 5 55.74 -12.97 4.95
C TYR A 5 54.52 -12.47 5.72
N ILE A 6 53.88 -11.41 5.23
CA ILE A 6 52.54 -11.01 5.65
C ILE A 6 51.56 -11.96 4.93
N LYS A 7 50.97 -12.90 5.68
CA LYS A 7 49.83 -13.69 5.22
C LYS A 7 48.62 -12.74 5.09
N GLN A 8 48.23 -12.44 3.86
CA GLN A 8 46.93 -11.83 3.56
C GLN A 8 45.82 -12.80 3.97
N LEU A 9 45.09 -12.48 5.05
CA LEU A 9 43.77 -13.05 5.27
C LEU A 9 42.78 -12.28 4.39
N LEU A 10 42.36 -12.89 3.29
CA LEU A 10 41.19 -12.49 2.52
C LEU A 10 39.95 -12.65 3.41
N PHE A 11 39.51 -11.55 4.03
CA PHE A 11 38.14 -11.44 4.54
C PHE A 11 37.20 -11.34 3.33
N ILE A 12 36.74 -12.50 2.85
CA ILE A 12 35.58 -12.55 1.95
C ILE A 12 34.39 -12.17 2.83
N CYS A 13 34.00 -10.90 2.75
CA CYS A 13 32.79 -10.40 3.37
C CYS A 13 31.61 -10.94 2.53
N SER A 14 31.27 -12.21 2.77
CA SER A 14 30.06 -12.83 2.24
C SER A 14 28.87 -12.13 2.88
N VAL A 15 28.36 -11.09 2.24
CA VAL A 15 27.06 -10.51 2.59
C VAL A 15 26.01 -11.55 2.22
N VAL A 16 25.71 -12.43 3.16
CA VAL A 16 24.47 -13.19 3.14
C VAL A 16 23.38 -12.14 3.36
N ILE A 17 22.67 -11.79 2.29
CA ILE A 17 21.44 -11.03 2.40
C ILE A 17 20.48 -11.94 3.15
N THR A 18 20.38 -11.76 4.46
CA THR A 18 19.34 -12.38 5.26
C THR A 18 18.03 -11.81 4.76
N SER A 19 17.19 -12.65 4.15
CA SER A 19 15.77 -12.36 3.98
C SER A 19 15.24 -11.95 5.36
N SER A 20 14.72 -10.73 5.45
CA SER A 20 14.32 -10.10 6.71
C SER A 20 13.41 -11.03 7.50
N ILE A 21 13.85 -11.44 8.69
CA ILE A 21 13.12 -12.34 9.59
C ILE A 21 11.87 -11.65 10.17
N TYR A 22 11.79 -10.32 10.03
CA TYR A 22 10.77 -9.42 10.58
C TYR A 22 9.78 -8.96 9.50
N ALA A 23 8.52 -8.79 9.91
CA ALA A 23 7.50 -8.12 9.11
C ALA A 23 7.94 -6.69 8.77
N GLN A 24 7.66 -6.24 7.55
CA GLN A 24 7.86 -4.87 7.14
C GLN A 24 6.93 -3.95 7.94
N GLU A 25 7.50 -2.91 8.54
CA GLU A 25 6.72 -1.92 9.25
C GLU A 25 5.77 -1.18 8.30
N PHE A 26 4.68 -0.69 8.88
CA PHE A 26 3.73 0.15 8.18
C PHE A 26 4.39 1.45 7.71
N GLN A 27 4.16 1.77 6.45
CA GLN A 27 4.80 2.91 5.81
C GLN A 27 3.91 4.14 5.83
N GLN A 28 4.53 5.30 6.04
CA GLN A 28 3.89 6.60 5.87
C GLN A 28 4.32 7.17 4.52
N LEU A 29 3.35 7.47 3.67
CA LEU A 29 3.59 8.12 2.38
C LEU A 29 3.75 9.63 2.54
N ASN A 30 4.42 10.27 1.59
CA ASN A 30 4.51 11.72 1.56
C ASN A 30 3.20 12.31 1.05
N ILE A 31 2.63 13.28 1.78
CA ILE A 31 1.46 14.04 1.32
C ILE A 31 1.93 15.27 0.55
N GLN A 32 1.39 15.48 -0.63
CA GLN A 32 1.64 16.65 -1.47
C GLN A 32 0.31 17.29 -1.90
N THR A 33 0.32 18.61 -2.16
CA THR A 33 -0.84 19.34 -2.68
C THR A 33 -0.75 19.59 -4.19
N GLN A 34 0.38 19.25 -4.79
CA GLN A 34 0.64 19.33 -6.23
C GLN A 34 1.43 18.09 -6.64
N LEU A 35 1.10 17.53 -7.81
CA LEU A 35 1.89 16.48 -8.41
C LEU A 35 3.03 17.07 -9.23
N ALA A 36 4.09 16.26 -9.40
CA ALA A 36 5.13 16.58 -10.35
C ALA A 36 4.55 16.63 -11.78
N LYS A 37 5.14 17.46 -12.66
CA LYS A 37 4.65 17.65 -14.03
C LYS A 37 4.67 16.38 -14.88
N GLN A 38 5.57 15.47 -14.54
CA GLN A 38 5.80 14.18 -15.17
C GLN A 38 4.93 13.05 -14.57
N CYS A 39 3.89 13.41 -13.81
CA CYS A 39 2.83 12.50 -13.42
C CYS A 39 1.70 12.54 -14.44
N HIS A 40 1.22 11.37 -14.82
CA HIS A 40 0.05 11.19 -15.67
C HIS A 40 -1.01 10.41 -14.89
N GLN A 41 -2.29 10.77 -15.09
CA GLN A 41 -3.37 9.99 -14.49
C GLN A 41 -3.36 8.61 -15.15
N ASP A 42 -3.54 7.56 -14.35
CA ASP A 42 -3.60 6.20 -14.90
C ASP A 42 -4.82 6.04 -15.82
N ASP A 43 -4.65 5.16 -16.82
CA ASP A 43 -5.70 4.79 -17.74
C ASP A 43 -6.84 4.05 -17.01
N GLU A 44 -8.06 4.10 -17.57
CA GLU A 44 -9.24 3.51 -16.93
C GLU A 44 -9.15 1.99 -16.75
N ASP A 45 -8.36 1.31 -17.59
CA ASP A 45 -8.08 -0.13 -17.48
C ASP A 45 -7.27 -0.48 -16.21
N ILE A 46 -6.45 0.46 -15.72
CA ILE A 46 -5.69 0.32 -14.48
C ILE A 46 -6.52 0.81 -13.29
N PHE A 47 -7.15 1.99 -13.44
CA PHE A 47 -8.00 2.57 -12.42
C PHE A 47 -9.02 3.54 -13.01
N SER A 48 -10.31 3.18 -12.88
CA SER A 48 -11.39 4.11 -13.14
C SER A 48 -11.64 5.01 -11.90
N PRO A 49 -11.68 6.35 -12.04
CA PRO A 49 -11.91 7.26 -10.92
C PRO A 49 -13.16 6.92 -10.11
N GLN A 50 -13.01 6.78 -8.79
CA GLN A 50 -14.10 6.45 -7.88
C GLN A 50 -14.55 7.66 -7.07
N THR A 51 -15.84 7.76 -6.79
CA THR A 51 -16.41 8.86 -6.01
C THR A 51 -17.11 8.32 -4.77
N TYR A 52 -16.73 8.81 -3.59
CA TYR A 52 -17.31 8.40 -2.32
C TYR A 52 -17.84 9.60 -1.54
N GLN A 53 -18.91 9.37 -0.76
CA GLN A 53 -19.45 10.35 0.18
C GLN A 53 -18.98 9.98 1.58
N LEU A 54 -17.96 10.68 2.06
CA LEU A 54 -17.58 10.61 3.46
C LEU A 54 -18.46 11.52 4.29
N ARG A 55 -18.48 11.31 5.61
CA ARG A 55 -19.18 12.15 6.56
C ARG A 55 -18.71 13.60 6.48
N SER A 56 -17.40 13.80 6.28
CA SER A 56 -16.77 15.12 6.25
C SER A 56 -16.87 15.82 4.89
N THR A 57 -16.89 15.08 3.78
CA THR A 57 -16.97 15.63 2.42
C THR A 57 -17.20 14.55 1.36
N LYS A 58 -17.58 14.98 0.15
CA LYS A 58 -17.43 14.18 -1.06
C LYS A 58 -15.95 14.11 -1.46
N VAL A 59 -15.48 12.92 -1.83
CA VAL A 59 -14.13 12.69 -2.34
C VAL A 59 -14.18 12.04 -3.72
N VAL A 60 -13.28 12.45 -4.61
CA VAL A 60 -13.01 11.76 -5.87
C VAL A 60 -11.59 11.22 -5.81
N LEU A 61 -11.47 9.91 -6.02
CA LEU A 61 -10.23 9.16 -5.96
C LEU A 61 -9.68 8.97 -7.37
N LYS A 62 -8.37 9.12 -7.51
CA LYS A 62 -7.62 8.98 -8.76
C LYS A 62 -6.27 8.36 -8.46
N THR A 63 -5.67 7.67 -9.42
CA THR A 63 -4.30 7.20 -9.33
C THR A 63 -3.49 7.79 -10.48
N TYR A 64 -2.18 7.88 -10.25
CA TYR A 64 -1.25 8.49 -11.16
C TYR A 64 0.05 7.68 -11.20
N SER A 65 0.55 7.49 -12.40
CA SER A 65 1.90 7.01 -12.66
C SER A 65 2.82 8.19 -12.89
N CYS A 66 3.93 8.23 -12.17
CA CYS A 66 4.89 9.31 -12.21
C CYS A 66 6.29 8.79 -12.49
N THR A 67 7.12 9.63 -13.09
CA THR A 67 8.55 9.33 -13.27
C THR A 67 9.45 10.32 -12.54
N SER A 68 10.63 9.88 -12.17
CA SER A 68 11.71 10.75 -11.66
C SER A 68 13.05 10.27 -12.17
N LYS A 69 14.04 11.16 -12.18
CA LYS A 69 15.43 10.80 -12.51
C LYS A 69 16.26 10.74 -11.23
N LYS A 70 16.83 9.58 -10.93
CA LYS A 70 17.77 9.39 -9.83
C LYS A 70 19.03 8.73 -10.38
N GLN A 71 20.18 9.41 -10.25
CA GLN A 71 21.47 8.92 -10.76
C GLN A 71 21.40 8.47 -12.24
N ASP A 72 20.83 9.32 -13.11
CA ASP A 72 20.65 9.09 -14.55
C ASP A 72 19.80 7.86 -14.94
N ARG A 73 19.05 7.28 -13.99
CA ARG A 73 18.04 6.25 -14.25
C ARG A 73 16.64 6.79 -14.01
N GLU A 74 15.73 6.40 -14.89
CA GLU A 74 14.30 6.64 -14.70
C GLU A 74 13.77 5.73 -13.59
N GLN A 75 13.01 6.32 -12.67
CA GLN A 75 12.33 5.62 -11.59
C GLN A 75 10.84 5.91 -11.69
N TYR A 76 10.02 4.87 -11.73
CA TYR A 76 8.57 4.97 -11.73
C TYR A 76 8.04 4.90 -10.30
N TYR A 77 7.03 5.70 -10.01
CA TYR A 77 6.37 5.70 -8.70
C TYR A 77 4.90 6.06 -8.83
N SER A 78 4.10 5.66 -7.85
CA SER A 78 2.66 5.91 -7.85
C SER A 78 2.28 7.09 -6.97
N ALA A 79 1.22 7.78 -7.34
CA ALA A 79 0.57 8.74 -6.47
C ALA A 79 -0.94 8.50 -6.41
N TYR A 80 -1.49 8.55 -5.21
CA TYR A 80 -2.92 8.37 -4.93
C TYR A 80 -3.55 9.73 -4.68
N GLY A 81 -4.34 10.19 -5.65
CA GLY A 81 -5.03 11.48 -5.63
C GLY A 81 -6.36 11.40 -4.90
N ILE A 82 -6.56 12.31 -3.96
CA ILE A 82 -7.80 12.51 -3.21
C ILE A 82 -8.25 13.94 -3.46
N GLN A 83 -9.26 14.10 -4.30
CA GLN A 83 -9.88 15.40 -4.55
C GLN A 83 -11.04 15.61 -3.56
N LEU A 84 -10.87 16.56 -2.65
CA LEU A 84 -11.84 17.01 -1.66
C LEU A 84 -12.70 18.12 -2.26
N GLY A 85 -13.97 17.82 -2.56
CA GLY A 85 -14.88 18.76 -3.21
C GLY A 85 -14.36 19.28 -4.56
N ALA A 86 -14.74 20.50 -4.93
CA ALA A 86 -14.45 21.04 -6.26
C ALA A 86 -13.04 21.66 -6.43
N LYS A 87 -12.24 21.81 -5.36
CA LYS A 87 -11.05 22.70 -5.41
C LYS A 87 -9.77 22.21 -4.71
N LYS A 88 -9.83 21.26 -3.78
CA LYS A 88 -8.65 20.85 -3.01
C LYS A 88 -8.26 19.43 -3.38
N SER A 89 -7.02 19.24 -3.83
CA SER A 89 -6.46 17.90 -4.09
C SER A 89 -5.30 17.63 -3.16
N LEU A 90 -5.20 16.38 -2.75
CA LEU A 90 -4.10 15.84 -1.96
C LEU A 90 -3.58 14.60 -2.67
N TYR A 91 -2.28 14.39 -2.60
CA TYR A 91 -1.61 13.28 -3.26
C TYR A 91 -0.74 12.55 -2.26
N LEU A 92 -1.00 11.26 -2.07
CA LEU A 92 -0.14 10.37 -1.30
C LEU A 92 0.86 9.76 -2.28
N VAL A 93 2.14 10.10 -2.13
CA VAL A 93 3.19 9.74 -3.09
C VAL A 93 4.02 8.59 -2.55
N ASP A 94 4.10 7.51 -3.33
CA ASP A 94 4.84 6.29 -3.01
C ASP A 94 6.07 6.13 -3.90
N GLN A 95 7.16 6.77 -3.50
CA GLN A 95 8.47 6.72 -4.18
C GLN A 95 9.31 5.50 -3.83
N GLN A 96 8.82 4.60 -2.96
CA GLN A 96 9.63 3.48 -2.45
C GLN A 96 9.50 2.23 -3.30
N VAL A 97 8.42 2.09 -4.07
CA VAL A 97 8.18 0.93 -4.93
C VAL A 97 8.11 1.35 -6.39
N ASP A 98 8.77 0.59 -7.24
CA ASP A 98 8.69 0.77 -8.69
C ASP A 98 7.26 0.44 -9.14
N ALA A 99 6.53 1.48 -9.56
CA ALA A 99 5.12 1.39 -9.91
C ALA A 99 4.84 0.52 -11.14
N SER A 100 5.87 0.13 -11.90
CA SER A 100 5.72 -0.71 -13.10
C SER A 100 5.13 -2.11 -12.83
N GLY A 101 5.01 -2.52 -11.56
CA GLY A 101 4.50 -3.84 -11.19
C GLY A 101 2.98 -3.95 -10.95
N TYR A 102 2.23 -2.85 -10.92
CA TYR A 102 0.79 -2.92 -10.59
C TYR A 102 -0.03 -3.48 -11.75
N VAL A 103 -0.81 -4.53 -11.48
CA VAL A 103 -1.73 -5.13 -12.46
C VAL A 103 -3.11 -4.46 -12.46
N GLY A 104 -3.40 -3.67 -11.42
CA GLY A 104 -4.62 -2.87 -11.31
C GLY A 104 -4.76 -2.27 -9.92
N VAL A 105 -5.56 -1.22 -9.81
CA VAL A 105 -5.88 -0.61 -8.52
C VAL A 105 -7.38 -0.70 -8.30
N LYS A 106 -7.78 -1.11 -7.10
CA LYS A 106 -9.17 -0.98 -6.63
C LYS A 106 -9.23 0.10 -5.57
N SER A 107 -10.41 0.70 -5.39
CA SER A 107 -10.63 1.52 -4.21
C SER A 107 -11.99 1.22 -3.62
N GLU A 108 -12.10 1.38 -2.30
CA GLU A 108 -13.36 1.20 -1.58
C GLU A 108 -13.47 2.20 -0.43
N GLN A 109 -14.71 2.57 -0.10
CA GLN A 109 -15.04 3.24 1.14
C GLN A 109 -15.29 2.16 2.21
N VAL A 110 -14.34 1.98 3.12
CA VAL A 110 -14.45 0.98 4.21
C VAL A 110 -15.47 1.43 5.27
N ASP A 111 -15.65 2.74 5.44
CA ASP A 111 -16.68 3.32 6.30
C ASP A 111 -16.90 4.82 6.06
N ALA A 112 -17.68 5.46 6.93
CA ALA A 112 -18.06 6.86 6.81
C ALA A 112 -16.90 7.87 6.76
N ASP A 113 -15.70 7.52 7.21
CA ASP A 113 -14.54 8.44 7.25
C ASP A 113 -13.25 7.83 6.67
N THR A 114 -13.33 6.64 6.06
CA THR A 114 -12.14 5.91 5.60
C THR A 114 -12.32 5.36 4.19
N ILE A 115 -11.31 5.60 3.38
CA ILE A 115 -11.14 5.06 2.03
C ILE A 115 -9.86 4.25 1.98
N VAL A 116 -9.81 3.32 1.02
CA VAL A 116 -8.61 2.53 0.76
C VAL A 116 -8.38 2.47 -0.74
N PHE A 117 -7.11 2.60 -1.14
CA PHE A 117 -6.62 2.15 -2.44
C PHE A 117 -5.93 0.79 -2.23
N ASP A 118 -6.31 -0.20 -3.02
CA ASP A 118 -5.70 -1.51 -3.06
C ASP A 118 -4.94 -1.66 -4.38
N SER A 119 -3.63 -1.48 -4.33
CA SER A 119 -2.75 -1.51 -5.51
C SER A 119 -2.20 -2.92 -5.64
N MET A 120 -2.76 -3.70 -6.56
CA MET A 120 -2.51 -5.14 -6.65
C MET A 120 -1.30 -5.43 -7.55
N TYR A 121 -0.49 -6.38 -7.11
CA TYR A 121 0.49 -7.11 -7.92
C TYR A 121 -0.09 -8.46 -8.31
N GLU A 122 0.58 -9.21 -9.20
CA GLU A 122 0.20 -10.60 -9.51
C GLU A 122 0.07 -11.47 -8.24
N ARG A 123 0.89 -11.20 -7.21
CA ARG A 123 0.95 -12.00 -5.95
C ARG A 123 0.87 -11.17 -4.68
N GLY A 124 -0.08 -10.24 -4.61
CA GLY A 124 -0.26 -9.41 -3.42
C GLY A 124 -0.63 -7.99 -3.77
N GLY A 125 -0.19 -7.06 -2.94
CA GLY A 125 -0.47 -5.66 -3.17
C GLY A 125 -0.05 -4.77 -2.02
N ASP A 126 -0.40 -3.50 -2.18
CA ASP A 126 -0.23 -2.47 -1.19
C ASP A 126 -1.56 -1.77 -0.92
N LEU A 127 -2.00 -1.85 0.34
CA LEU A 127 -3.16 -1.12 0.81
C LEU A 127 -2.74 0.27 1.28
N VAL A 128 -3.21 1.32 0.62
CA VAL A 128 -3.09 2.70 1.09
C VAL A 128 -4.40 3.10 1.75
N ILE A 129 -4.42 3.01 3.07
CA ILE A 129 -5.59 3.28 3.90
C ILE A 129 -5.56 4.73 4.35
N VAL A 130 -6.64 5.48 4.13
CA VAL A 130 -6.74 6.90 4.47
C VAL A 130 -7.96 7.14 5.33
N TRP A 131 -7.73 7.70 6.52
CA TRP A 131 -8.75 8.06 7.49
C TRP A 131 -8.82 9.58 7.63
N MET A 132 -10.01 10.14 7.38
CA MET A 132 -10.29 11.57 7.39
C MET A 132 -11.47 11.86 8.34
N PRO A 133 -11.24 11.89 9.67
CA PRO A 133 -12.30 12.17 10.64
C PRO A 133 -12.93 13.55 10.41
N ASP A 134 -12.15 14.50 9.90
CA ASP A 134 -12.58 15.81 9.43
C ASP A 134 -11.68 16.29 8.28
N LEU A 135 -11.86 17.55 7.84
CA LEU A 135 -11.09 18.14 6.72
C LEU A 135 -9.71 18.69 7.11
N GLN A 136 -9.41 18.76 8.40
CA GLN A 136 -8.16 19.25 8.97
C GLN A 136 -7.20 18.11 9.29
N GLN A 137 -7.72 16.95 9.67
CA GLN A 137 -6.95 15.78 10.07
C GLN A 137 -7.05 14.69 9.01
N ILE A 138 -5.90 14.34 8.44
CA ILE A 138 -5.78 13.31 7.41
C ILE A 138 -4.68 12.37 7.86
N TYR A 139 -5.08 11.14 8.16
CA TYR A 139 -4.19 10.07 8.55
C TYR A 139 -4.15 9.04 7.44
N HIS A 140 -2.98 8.46 7.21
CA HIS A 140 -2.84 7.37 6.25
C HIS A 140 -1.85 6.34 6.74
N VAL A 141 -1.90 5.18 6.11
CA VAL A 141 -0.90 4.14 6.28
C VAL A 141 -0.86 3.29 5.02
N LYS A 142 0.33 2.89 4.61
CA LYS A 142 0.56 1.89 3.58
C LYS A 142 0.88 0.54 4.25
N VAL A 143 0.13 -0.49 3.85
CA VAL A 143 0.27 -1.86 4.35
C VAL A 143 0.50 -2.80 3.19
N HIS A 144 1.71 -3.36 3.11
CA HIS A 144 2.04 -4.42 2.17
C HIS A 144 1.36 -5.74 2.57
N TYR A 145 0.92 -6.50 1.57
CA TYR A 145 0.45 -7.88 1.74
C TYR A 145 0.88 -8.76 0.56
N MET A 146 1.05 -10.04 0.83
CA MET A 146 1.26 -11.08 -0.19
C MET A 146 0.01 -11.94 -0.35
N ALA A 147 -0.26 -12.45 -1.53
CA ALA A 147 -1.37 -13.37 -1.78
C ALA A 147 -1.00 -14.41 -2.86
N SER A 148 -1.81 -15.46 -2.99
CA SER A 148 -1.77 -16.35 -4.15
C SER A 148 -2.19 -15.59 -5.42
N ASP A 149 -1.89 -16.17 -6.59
CA ASP A 149 -2.26 -15.61 -7.92
C ASP A 149 -3.77 -15.33 -8.05
N GLU A 150 -4.59 -16.10 -7.34
CA GLU A 150 -6.05 -15.99 -7.33
C GLU A 150 -6.60 -15.45 -6.00
N GLY A 151 -5.71 -15.01 -5.11
CA GLY A 151 -6.03 -14.54 -3.77
C GLY A 151 -6.04 -13.03 -3.64
N GLY A 152 -6.15 -12.57 -2.40
CA GLY A 152 -6.08 -11.14 -2.08
C GLY A 152 -6.38 -10.88 -0.63
N VAL A 153 -6.92 -9.69 -0.37
CA VAL A 153 -7.38 -9.28 0.96
C VAL A 153 -8.82 -8.80 0.89
N LYS A 154 -9.55 -9.05 1.98
CA LYS A 154 -10.86 -8.47 2.24
C LYS A 154 -10.74 -7.51 3.41
N LEU A 155 -11.24 -6.29 3.22
CA LEU A 155 -11.34 -5.30 4.28
C LEU A 155 -12.73 -5.34 4.91
N TYR A 156 -12.79 -5.22 6.23
CA TYR A 156 -14.05 -4.97 6.93
C TYR A 156 -13.83 -4.20 8.22
N ARG A 157 -14.90 -3.54 8.70
CA ARG A 157 -14.87 -2.71 9.90
C ARG A 157 -15.59 -3.37 11.06
N LYS A 158 -15.08 -3.13 12.27
CA LYS A 158 -15.84 -3.24 13.52
C LYS A 158 -15.44 -2.11 14.47
N ASN A 159 -16.38 -1.26 14.88
CA ASN A 159 -16.10 -0.09 15.71
C ASN A 159 -14.98 0.77 15.09
N ASP A 160 -13.95 1.16 15.83
CA ASP A 160 -12.82 1.96 15.32
C ASP A 160 -11.66 1.10 14.77
N GLN A 161 -11.97 -0.14 14.40
CA GLN A 161 -10.99 -1.10 13.89
C GLN A 161 -11.25 -1.45 12.43
N ILE A 162 -10.17 -1.58 11.68
CA ILE A 162 -10.13 -2.06 10.30
C ILE A 162 -9.47 -3.43 10.32
N PHE A 163 -10.11 -4.42 9.74
CA PHE A 163 -9.64 -5.79 9.65
C PHE A 163 -9.19 -6.08 8.24
N ILE A 164 -7.97 -6.58 8.10
CA ILE A 164 -7.37 -7.01 6.85
C ILE A 164 -7.33 -8.54 6.88
N GLN A 165 -8.22 -9.18 6.13
CA GLN A 165 -8.33 -10.63 6.08
C GLN A 165 -7.79 -11.14 4.76
N LYS A 166 -6.72 -11.95 4.79
CA LYS A 166 -6.30 -12.70 3.61
C LYS A 166 -7.40 -13.62 3.13
N ILE A 167 -7.58 -13.67 1.83
CA ILE A 167 -8.51 -14.55 1.15
C ILE A 167 -7.82 -15.26 -0.01
N ASP A 168 -8.33 -16.43 -0.34
CA ASP A 168 -7.83 -17.26 -1.43
C ASP A 168 -9.00 -17.90 -2.16
N LEU A 169 -8.83 -18.19 -3.45
CA LEU A 169 -9.88 -18.83 -4.24
C LEU A 169 -10.14 -20.23 -3.67
N LYS A 170 -11.41 -20.53 -3.40
CA LYS A 170 -11.86 -21.84 -2.95
C LYS A 170 -12.46 -22.63 -4.11
N ALA A 171 -13.30 -21.98 -4.91
CA ALA A 171 -14.01 -22.58 -6.02
C ALA A 171 -14.57 -21.48 -6.94
N LEU A 172 -14.98 -21.88 -8.14
CA LEU A 172 -15.87 -21.10 -8.99
C LEU A 172 -17.28 -21.66 -8.85
N LYS A 173 -18.27 -20.79 -8.68
CA LYS A 173 -19.69 -21.15 -8.75
C LYS A 173 -20.36 -20.26 -9.77
N ASP A 174 -20.90 -20.86 -10.83
CA ASP A 174 -21.52 -20.14 -11.95
C ASP A 174 -20.58 -19.04 -12.49
N ASP A 175 -19.29 -19.39 -12.68
CA ASP A 175 -18.18 -18.51 -13.08
C ASP A 175 -17.85 -17.35 -12.11
N GLN A 176 -18.48 -17.32 -10.94
CA GLN A 176 -18.16 -16.36 -9.89
C GLN A 176 -17.17 -16.94 -8.87
N PRO A 177 -16.10 -16.20 -8.52
CA PRO A 177 -15.13 -16.67 -7.55
C PRO A 177 -15.72 -16.71 -6.13
N ILE A 178 -15.59 -17.87 -5.49
CA ILE A 178 -15.87 -18.06 -4.07
C ILE A 178 -14.54 -18.09 -3.32
N TYR A 179 -14.38 -17.14 -2.41
CA TYR A 179 -13.18 -17.02 -1.60
C TYR A 179 -13.34 -17.69 -0.22
N LYS A 180 -12.23 -18.18 0.34
CA LYS A 180 -12.10 -18.62 1.74
C LYS A 180 -11.13 -17.71 2.49
N ASN A 181 -11.35 -17.55 3.79
CA ASN A 181 -10.42 -16.82 4.66
C ASN A 181 -9.16 -17.66 4.92
N ILE A 182 -7.99 -17.01 4.86
CA ILE A 182 -6.70 -17.60 5.20
C ILE A 182 -6.20 -16.98 6.51
N GLY A 183 -5.94 -17.82 7.51
CA GLY A 183 -5.40 -17.37 8.79
C GLY A 183 -6.30 -16.39 9.55
N LYS A 184 -5.70 -15.66 10.50
CA LYS A 184 -6.38 -14.63 11.28
C LYS A 184 -6.18 -13.25 10.64
N PRO A 185 -7.16 -12.33 10.78
CA PRO A 185 -7.02 -10.99 10.24
C PRO A 185 -5.95 -10.19 10.99
N VAL A 186 -5.28 -9.29 10.27
CA VAL A 186 -4.55 -8.17 10.88
C VAL A 186 -5.55 -7.08 11.22
N ILE A 187 -5.40 -6.49 12.41
CA ILE A 187 -6.32 -5.48 12.93
C ILE A 187 -5.56 -4.18 13.08
N LEU A 188 -6.05 -3.14 12.41
CA LEU A 188 -5.65 -1.76 12.60
C LEU A 188 -6.69 -1.05 13.47
N LYS A 189 -6.25 -0.05 14.23
CA LYS A 189 -7.13 0.80 15.04
C LYS A 189 -6.91 2.26 14.68
N LYS A 190 -8.01 3.00 14.59
CA LYS A 190 -8.01 4.46 14.47
C LYS A 190 -7.87 5.08 15.86
N VAL A 191 -6.84 5.89 16.06
CA VAL A 191 -6.58 6.55 17.33
C VAL A 191 -6.42 8.04 17.08
N GLN A 192 -7.34 8.84 17.60
CA GLN A 192 -7.31 10.30 17.47
C GLN A 192 -5.96 10.86 17.94
N GLY A 193 -5.38 11.77 17.14
CA GLY A 193 -4.05 12.35 17.40
C GLY A 193 -2.86 11.43 17.10
N LYS A 194 -3.06 10.12 16.89
CA LYS A 194 -2.00 9.16 16.52
C LYS A 194 -2.16 8.59 15.11
N GLY A 195 -3.35 8.64 14.54
CA GLY A 195 -3.67 8.10 13.22
C GLY A 195 -4.05 6.62 13.25
N ILE A 196 -3.67 5.89 12.20
CA ILE A 196 -3.98 4.47 12.02
C ILE A 196 -2.81 3.65 12.56
N VAL A 197 -3.05 2.82 13.57
CA VAL A 197 -2.00 2.04 14.25
C VAL A 197 -2.28 0.55 14.22
N PHE A 198 -1.21 -0.26 14.25
CA PHE A 198 -1.33 -1.70 14.46
C PHE A 198 -1.98 -1.98 15.83
N ALA A 199 -2.98 -2.86 15.86
CA ALA A 199 -3.63 -3.28 17.10
C ALA A 199 -3.32 -4.74 17.44
N SER A 200 -3.44 -5.66 16.49
CA SER A 200 -3.18 -7.09 16.69
C SER A 200 -3.18 -7.87 15.38
N GLY A 201 -2.82 -9.15 15.44
CA GLY A 201 -2.78 -10.07 14.29
C GLY A 201 -1.36 -10.52 13.97
N ASP A 202 -1.21 -11.28 12.89
CA ASP A 202 0.10 -11.72 12.42
C ASP A 202 0.46 -10.98 11.13
N LEU A 203 1.21 -9.88 11.28
CA LEU A 203 1.63 -9.06 10.15
C LEU A 203 2.60 -9.81 9.22
N LYS A 204 3.41 -10.70 9.78
CA LYS A 204 4.33 -11.53 9.00
C LYS A 204 3.55 -12.52 8.14
N ALA A 205 2.48 -13.11 8.67
CA ALA A 205 1.60 -13.97 7.88
C ALA A 205 0.81 -13.17 6.84
N LEU A 206 0.55 -11.88 7.03
CA LEU A 206 -0.04 -11.02 6.00
C LEU A 206 0.94 -10.72 4.85
N GLN A 207 2.23 -10.58 5.17
CA GLN A 207 3.27 -10.14 4.23
C GLN A 207 4.07 -11.27 3.57
N ASN A 208 3.76 -12.54 3.88
CA ASN A 208 4.38 -13.72 3.24
C ASN A 208 3.34 -14.62 2.58
#